data_AF-A0A2V6P799-F1
#
_entry.id   AF-A0A2V6P799-F1
#
_cell.length_a   1.000
_cell.length_b   1.000
_cell.length_c   1.000
_cell.angle_alpha   90.00
_cell.angle_beta   90.00
_cell.angle_gamma   90.00
#
_symmetry.space_group_name_H-M   'P 1'
#
loop_
_entity.id
_entity.type
_entity.pdbx_description
1 polymer ?
#
loop_
_entity_poly.entity_id
_entity_poly.type
_entity_poly.pdbx_seq_one_letter_code
_entity_poly.pdbx_strand_id
1 'polypeptide(L)'
;MPGDDRTDVLVIGAGASGAGVSWMLSRAGIRVVCLEQGDWVDARSYPHWQPDWELHRATDWSAEPNVRRLPQDYPVNDAGSPIAPLMYNAVGGSTIHWSAHFPRFRPSDFRVKSLDGVADDWPIDYATLEPYFDLNDRMMGVAGITGDPAYPPKSPRQTPPIPLDTLGATIARGFDRLGWHWWPSDSAILTRDYDGRRA
;
A
#
# COMPACT_ATOMS: atom_id res chain seq x y z
N MET A 1 -10.04 28.97 -28.79
CA MET A 1 -8.64 28.77 -29.17
C MET A 1 -8.23 27.42 -28.60
N PRO A 2 -7.81 26.43 -29.40
CA PRO A 2 -7.22 25.22 -28.83
C PRO A 2 -5.94 25.66 -28.13
N GLY A 3 -5.91 25.51 -26.81
CA GLY A 3 -4.75 25.84 -26.00
C GLY A 3 -3.61 24.90 -26.33
N ASP A 4 -2.39 25.32 -26.04
CA ASP A 4 -1.20 24.47 -26.13
C ASP A 4 -1.31 23.28 -25.17
N ASP A 5 -1.89 22.17 -25.65
CA ASP A 5 -2.12 20.89 -24.93
C ASP A 5 -0.81 20.15 -24.59
N ARG A 6 0.34 20.81 -24.69
CA ARG A 6 1.64 20.23 -24.35
C ARG A 6 1.71 19.96 -22.85
N THR A 7 1.89 18.71 -22.44
CA THR A 7 2.25 18.37 -21.06
C THR A 7 3.76 18.37 -20.88
N ASP A 8 4.25 18.64 -19.68
CA ASP A 8 5.67 18.57 -19.37
C ASP A 8 6.06 17.15 -18.92
N VAL A 9 5.14 16.47 -18.22
CA VAL A 9 5.29 15.08 -17.77
C VAL A 9 4.02 14.28 -18.07
N LEU A 10 4.20 13.05 -18.54
CA LEU A 10 3.16 12.06 -18.71
C LEU A 10 3.37 10.92 -17.70
N VAL A 11 2.39 10.69 -16.83
CA VAL A 11 2.37 9.57 -15.87
C VAL A 11 1.40 8.52 -16.41
N ILE A 12 1.83 7.26 -16.45
CA ILE A 12 1.01 6.12 -16.88
C ILE A 12 0.66 5.29 -15.65
N GLY A 13 -0.62 5.23 -15.30
CA GLY A 13 -1.19 4.57 -14.14
C GLY A 13 -1.47 5.54 -12.98
N ALA A 14 -2.71 5.57 -12.52
CA ALA A 14 -3.16 6.37 -11.39
C ALA A 14 -3.22 5.56 -10.07
N GLY A 15 -2.33 4.59 -9.91
CA GLY A 15 -2.13 3.85 -8.66
C GLY A 15 -1.29 4.64 -7.64
N ALA A 16 -0.96 4.02 -6.49
CA ALA A 16 -0.24 4.65 -5.39
C ALA A 16 0.99 5.47 -5.83
N SER A 17 1.88 4.86 -6.62
CA SER A 17 3.11 5.52 -7.07
C SER A 17 2.85 6.64 -8.06
N GLY A 18 1.95 6.43 -9.03
CA GLY A 18 1.59 7.43 -10.03
C GLY A 18 0.89 8.64 -9.40
N ALA A 19 0.03 8.40 -8.42
CA ALA A 19 -0.60 9.44 -7.61
C ALA A 19 0.44 10.24 -6.82
N GLY A 20 1.41 9.57 -6.16
CA GLY A 20 2.49 10.24 -5.42
C GLY A 20 3.36 11.15 -6.30
N VAL A 21 3.78 10.65 -7.47
CA VAL A 21 4.56 11.44 -8.44
C VAL A 21 3.74 12.62 -8.98
N SER A 22 2.50 12.37 -9.39
CA SER A 22 1.61 13.41 -9.92
C SER A 22 1.34 14.49 -8.87
N TRP A 23 1.08 14.11 -7.62
CA TRP A 23 0.90 15.04 -6.50
C TRP A 23 2.13 15.92 -6.28
N MET A 24 3.33 15.33 -6.24
CA MET A 24 4.56 16.09 -6.01
C MET A 24 4.83 17.07 -7.15
N LEU A 25 4.82 16.59 -8.40
CA LEU A 25 5.15 17.40 -9.58
C LEU A 25 4.12 18.52 -9.81
N SER A 26 2.82 18.22 -9.67
CA SER A 26 1.78 19.23 -9.82
C SER A 26 1.90 20.35 -8.78
N ARG A 27 2.26 20.03 -7.53
CA ARG A 27 2.53 21.04 -6.50
C ARG A 27 3.78 21.88 -6.78
N ALA A 28 4.72 21.37 -7.57
CA ALA A 28 5.87 22.13 -8.06
C ALA A 28 5.53 23.01 -9.28
N GLY A 29 4.27 23.05 -9.73
CA GLY A 29 3.83 23.84 -10.87
C GLY A 29 4.10 23.21 -12.24
N ILE A 30 4.50 21.93 -12.26
CA ILE A 30 4.75 21.17 -13.49
C ILE A 30 3.41 20.70 -14.06
N ARG A 31 3.21 20.83 -15.39
CA ARG A 31 2.01 20.31 -16.04
C ARG A 31 2.15 18.80 -16.20
N VAL A 32 1.29 18.07 -15.48
CA VAL A 32 1.27 16.61 -15.48
C VAL A 32 -0.05 16.12 -16.06
N VAL A 33 0.04 15.19 -17.01
CA VAL A 33 -1.09 14.38 -17.44
C VAL A 33 -0.90 12.98 -16.86
N CYS A 34 -1.90 12.49 -16.13
CA CYS A 34 -1.92 11.13 -15.61
C CYS A 34 -2.97 10.33 -16.39
N LEU A 35 -2.52 9.31 -17.12
CA LEU A 35 -3.40 8.40 -17.83
C LEU A 35 -3.67 7.16 -16.99
N GLU A 36 -4.92 6.77 -16.88
CA GLU A 36 -5.35 5.53 -16.23
C GLU A 36 -6.21 4.74 -17.21
N GLN A 37 -6.06 3.42 -17.20
CA GLN A 37 -6.78 2.53 -18.10
C GLN A 37 -8.21 2.27 -17.61
N GLY A 38 -8.41 2.19 -16.29
CA GLY A 38 -9.73 2.10 -15.68
C GLY A 38 -10.35 3.46 -15.38
N ASP A 39 -11.55 3.42 -14.78
CA ASP A 39 -12.28 4.62 -14.35
C ASP A 39 -12.18 4.79 -12.82
N TRP A 40 -12.82 5.82 -12.29
CA TRP A 40 -13.06 5.98 -10.86
C TRP A 40 -14.00 4.88 -10.35
N VAL A 41 -13.70 4.34 -9.17
CA VAL A 41 -14.53 3.32 -8.53
C VAL A 41 -15.38 3.94 -7.44
N ASP A 42 -16.68 3.66 -7.46
CA ASP A 42 -17.60 4.10 -6.42
C ASP A 42 -17.33 3.34 -5.11
N ALA A 43 -16.95 4.06 -4.05
CA ALA A 43 -16.70 3.49 -2.73
C ALA A 43 -17.91 2.71 -2.16
N ARG A 44 -19.14 3.04 -2.61
CA ARG A 44 -20.36 2.34 -2.20
C ARG A 44 -20.51 0.97 -2.86
N SER A 45 -19.81 0.71 -3.96
CA SER A 45 -19.82 -0.60 -4.63
C SER A 45 -18.82 -1.59 -4.03
N TYR A 46 -18.03 -1.17 -3.03
CA TYR A 46 -17.01 -2.05 -2.46
C TYR A 46 -17.66 -3.26 -1.77
N PRO A 47 -17.08 -4.47 -1.89
CA PRO A 47 -17.69 -5.69 -1.38
C PRO A 47 -18.03 -5.67 0.11
N HIS A 48 -17.23 -4.98 0.92
CA HIS A 48 -17.37 -4.95 2.38
C HIS A 48 -18.69 -4.36 2.89
N TRP A 49 -19.47 -3.70 2.01
CA TRP A 49 -20.84 -3.28 2.31
C TRP A 49 -21.87 -4.41 2.20
N GLN A 50 -21.47 -5.59 1.71
CA GLN A 50 -22.35 -6.73 1.48
C GLN A 50 -22.02 -7.91 2.40
N PRO A 51 -23.02 -8.67 2.88
CA PRO A 51 -22.78 -9.84 3.75
C PRO A 51 -21.94 -10.95 3.10
N ASP A 52 -21.97 -11.06 1.78
CA ASP A 52 -21.24 -12.03 0.95
C ASP A 52 -19.96 -11.46 0.34
N TRP A 53 -19.36 -10.44 0.99
CA TRP A 53 -18.15 -9.77 0.54
C TRP A 53 -16.99 -10.73 0.20
N GLU A 54 -16.88 -11.87 0.89
CA GLU A 54 -15.87 -12.89 0.63
C GLU A 54 -16.04 -13.54 -0.74
N LEU A 55 -17.29 -13.79 -1.16
CA LEU A 55 -17.60 -14.33 -2.47
C LEU A 55 -17.23 -13.33 -3.54
N HIS A 56 -17.65 -12.06 -3.38
CA HIS A 56 -17.29 -10.99 -4.30
C HIS A 56 -15.77 -10.84 -4.44
N ARG A 57 -15.02 -10.90 -3.34
CA ARG A 57 -13.54 -10.88 -3.35
C ARG A 57 -12.93 -12.06 -4.11
N ALA A 58 -13.64 -13.19 -4.25
CA ALA A 58 -13.21 -14.34 -5.03
C ALA A 58 -13.69 -14.29 -6.49
N THR A 59 -14.61 -13.38 -6.84
CA THR A 59 -15.26 -13.32 -8.17
C THR A 59 -15.03 -11.97 -8.87
N ASP A 60 -16.07 -11.15 -8.96
CA ASP A 60 -16.17 -9.86 -9.63
C ASP A 60 -15.31 -8.75 -9.00
N TRP A 61 -14.85 -8.94 -7.76
CA TRP A 61 -13.88 -8.08 -7.08
C TRP A 61 -12.54 -8.77 -6.83
N SER A 62 -12.27 -9.88 -7.51
CA SER A 62 -10.99 -10.58 -7.41
C SER A 62 -9.81 -9.66 -7.71
N ALA A 63 -8.76 -9.78 -6.89
CA ALA A 63 -7.49 -9.11 -7.14
C ALA A 63 -6.77 -9.64 -8.39
N GLU A 64 -7.19 -10.80 -8.88
CA GLU A 64 -6.67 -11.39 -10.10
C GLU A 64 -7.51 -10.95 -11.33
N PRO A 65 -6.91 -10.24 -12.31
CA PRO A 65 -7.62 -9.71 -13.48
C PRO A 65 -8.24 -10.82 -14.34
N ASN A 66 -7.61 -11.99 -14.39
CA ASN A 66 -8.11 -13.15 -15.14
C ASN A 66 -9.42 -13.71 -14.58
N VAL A 67 -9.72 -13.45 -13.31
CA VAL A 67 -10.94 -13.90 -12.63
C VAL A 67 -12.04 -12.84 -12.79
N ARG A 68 -11.79 -11.61 -12.33
CA ARG A 68 -12.80 -10.53 -12.36
C ARG A 68 -13.16 -10.07 -13.77
N ARG A 69 -12.20 -10.08 -14.71
CA ARG A 69 -12.37 -9.78 -16.14
C ARG A 69 -13.17 -8.51 -16.44
N LEU A 70 -12.81 -7.40 -15.79
CA LEU A 70 -13.39 -6.09 -16.11
C LEU A 70 -12.99 -5.66 -17.54
N PRO A 71 -13.74 -4.75 -18.19
CA PRO A 71 -13.41 -4.28 -19.54
C PRO A 71 -11.99 -3.72 -19.67
N GLN A 72 -11.48 -3.11 -18.60
CA GLN A 72 -10.12 -2.59 -18.51
C GLN A 72 -9.08 -3.61 -18.04
N ASP A 73 -9.43 -4.88 -17.86
CA ASP A 73 -8.46 -5.92 -17.54
C ASP A 73 -7.93 -6.58 -18.81
N TYR A 74 -6.63 -6.88 -18.80
CA TYR A 74 -5.98 -7.68 -19.82
C TYR A 74 -5.55 -9.03 -19.22
N PRO A 75 -5.53 -10.10 -20.03
CA PRO A 75 -5.04 -11.39 -19.58
C PRO A 75 -3.60 -11.28 -19.06
N VAL A 76 -3.36 -11.76 -17.84
CA VAL A 76 -2.03 -11.87 -17.26
C VAL A 76 -1.60 -13.33 -17.33
N ASN A 77 -0.47 -13.61 -17.98
CA ASN A 77 0.08 -14.95 -17.99
C ASN A 77 0.91 -15.20 -16.72
N ASP A 78 0.40 -16.05 -15.84
CA ASP A 78 1.06 -16.47 -14.60
C ASP A 78 1.38 -17.97 -14.56
N ALA A 79 1.28 -18.68 -15.69
CA ALA A 79 1.45 -20.14 -15.75
C ALA A 79 2.84 -20.64 -15.27
N GLY A 80 3.85 -19.77 -15.29
CA GLY A 80 5.20 -20.04 -14.78
C GLY A 80 5.49 -19.43 -13.40
N SER A 81 4.47 -18.89 -12.73
CA SER A 81 4.61 -18.17 -11.46
C SER A 81 3.90 -18.93 -10.33
N PRO A 82 4.52 -19.09 -9.16
CA PRO A 82 3.81 -19.55 -7.96
C PRO A 82 2.98 -18.44 -7.30
N ILE A 83 3.01 -17.22 -7.85
CA ILE A 83 2.35 -16.03 -7.31
C ILE A 83 1.32 -15.54 -8.31
N ALA A 84 0.06 -15.51 -7.89
CA ALA A 84 -1.04 -14.91 -8.64
C ALA A 84 -0.96 -13.36 -8.58
N PRO A 85 -1.36 -12.65 -9.64
CA PRO A 85 -1.40 -11.19 -9.64
C PRO A 85 -2.36 -10.62 -8.59
N LEU A 86 -1.90 -9.60 -7.86
CA LEU A 86 -2.72 -8.78 -6.97
C LEU A 86 -2.76 -7.36 -7.52
N MET A 87 -3.71 -7.09 -8.42
CA MET A 87 -3.81 -5.82 -9.12
C MET A 87 -5.24 -5.35 -9.33
N TYR A 88 -5.44 -4.04 -9.41
CA TYR A 88 -6.73 -3.46 -9.75
C TYR A 88 -6.54 -2.31 -10.74
N ASN A 89 -7.18 -2.38 -11.90
CA ASN A 89 -7.06 -1.40 -12.99
C ASN A 89 -8.17 -0.36 -12.86
N ALA A 90 -7.87 0.75 -12.18
CA ALA A 90 -8.78 1.87 -11.93
C ALA A 90 -8.02 3.04 -11.29
N VAL A 91 -8.66 4.21 -11.20
CA VAL A 91 -8.08 5.34 -10.48
C VAL A 91 -7.94 5.01 -8.99
N GLY A 92 -6.70 5.02 -8.47
CA GLY A 92 -6.32 4.50 -7.15
C GLY A 92 -5.53 3.19 -7.23
N GLY A 93 -5.66 2.44 -8.32
CA GLY A 93 -4.97 1.18 -8.56
C GLY A 93 -5.23 0.14 -7.46
N SER A 94 -4.23 -0.70 -7.18
CA SER A 94 -4.33 -1.75 -6.15
C SER A 94 -4.56 -1.22 -4.72
N THR A 95 -4.51 0.10 -4.46
CA THR A 95 -4.91 0.63 -3.14
C THR A 95 -6.43 0.56 -2.91
N ILE A 96 -7.22 0.21 -3.92
CA ILE A 96 -8.65 -0.01 -3.80
C ILE A 96 -8.98 -1.28 -3.01
N HIS A 97 -8.17 -2.34 -3.14
CA HIS A 97 -8.46 -3.67 -2.57
C HIS A 97 -7.40 -4.20 -1.59
N TRP A 98 -6.33 -3.44 -1.36
CA TRP A 98 -5.26 -3.86 -0.46
C TRP A 98 -5.73 -4.01 0.99
N SER A 99 -4.96 -4.72 1.80
CA SER A 99 -5.25 -4.90 3.23
C SER A 99 -4.90 -3.70 4.11
N ALA A 100 -4.38 -2.61 3.51
CA ALA A 100 -3.80 -1.47 4.22
C ALA A 100 -2.68 -1.84 5.22
N HIS A 101 -2.06 -3.02 5.08
CA HIS A 101 -0.86 -3.41 5.82
C HIS A 101 0.32 -2.56 5.34
N PHE A 102 1.01 -1.87 6.26
CA PHE A 102 1.94 -0.78 5.90
C PHE A 102 3.34 -0.91 6.51
N PRO A 103 4.04 -2.05 6.32
CA PRO A 103 5.37 -2.25 6.86
C PRO A 103 6.43 -1.42 6.12
N ARG A 104 7.52 -1.11 6.82
CA ARG A 104 8.75 -0.59 6.20
C ARG A 104 9.73 -1.73 5.94
N PHE A 105 10.64 -1.52 5.00
CA PHE A 105 11.85 -2.35 4.91
C PHE A 105 12.73 -2.16 6.16
N ARG A 106 13.62 -3.11 6.39
CA ARG A 106 14.69 -3.05 7.40
C ARG A 106 16.00 -2.62 6.73
N PRO A 107 16.97 -2.06 7.48
CA PRO A 107 18.29 -1.74 6.94
C PRO A 107 19.00 -2.92 6.24
N SER A 108 18.75 -4.16 6.68
CA SER A 108 19.28 -5.38 6.05
C SER A 108 18.74 -5.62 4.65
N ASP A 109 17.50 -5.21 4.36
CA ASP A 109 16.82 -5.48 3.08
C ASP A 109 17.50 -4.73 1.91
N PHE A 110 18.24 -3.66 2.21
CA PHE A 110 19.05 -2.91 1.24
C PHE A 110 20.43 -3.54 1.01
N ARG A 111 20.79 -4.58 1.77
CA ARG A 111 22.16 -5.15 1.83
C ARG A 111 22.18 -6.67 1.69
N VAL A 112 21.19 -7.26 1.00
CA VAL A 112 21.01 -8.71 0.89
C VAL A 112 22.18 -9.43 0.21
N LYS A 113 22.92 -8.76 -0.68
CA LYS A 113 24.13 -9.36 -1.28
C LYS A 113 25.26 -9.38 -0.27
N SER A 114 25.50 -8.26 0.40
CA SER A 114 26.57 -8.15 1.40
C SER A 114 26.34 -9.01 2.64
N LEU A 115 25.09 -9.17 3.08
CA LEU A 115 24.74 -9.88 4.32
C LEU A 115 24.44 -11.36 4.08
N ASP A 116 23.69 -11.66 3.02
CA ASP A 116 23.12 -13.00 2.79
C ASP A 116 23.71 -13.69 1.53
N GLY A 117 24.50 -12.97 0.73
CA GLY A 117 25.13 -13.51 -0.48
C GLY A 117 24.17 -13.71 -1.66
N VAL A 118 22.97 -13.10 -1.63
CA VAL A 118 21.93 -13.25 -2.65
C VAL A 118 21.56 -11.91 -3.30
N ALA A 119 21.12 -11.96 -4.57
CA ALA A 119 20.70 -10.79 -5.33
C ALA A 119 21.74 -9.64 -5.31
N ASP A 120 21.28 -8.39 -5.30
CA ASP A 120 22.11 -7.19 -5.27
C ASP A 120 21.80 -6.29 -4.08
N ASP A 121 22.82 -5.60 -3.59
CA ASP A 121 22.64 -4.49 -2.66
C ASP A 121 22.04 -3.30 -3.40
N TRP A 122 21.16 -2.57 -2.71
CA TRP A 122 20.55 -1.38 -3.26
C TRP A 122 21.58 -0.24 -3.32
N PRO A 123 21.51 0.65 -4.32
CA PRO A 123 22.40 1.82 -4.42
C PRO A 123 22.05 2.94 -3.42
N ILE A 124 21.06 2.72 -2.56
CA ILE A 124 20.59 3.61 -1.50
C ILE A 124 20.32 2.78 -0.24
N ASP A 125 20.31 3.42 0.91
CA ASP A 125 20.09 2.76 2.19
C ASP A 125 18.75 3.16 2.86
N TYR A 126 18.46 2.52 3.99
CA TYR A 126 17.28 2.81 4.79
C TYR A 126 17.25 4.28 5.23
N ALA A 127 18.37 4.85 5.68
CA ALA A 127 18.45 6.21 6.18
C ALA A 127 18.11 7.25 5.08
N THR A 128 18.46 6.96 3.83
CA THR A 128 18.09 7.76 2.67
C THR A 128 16.57 7.79 2.46
N LEU A 129 15.89 6.65 2.66
CA LEU A 129 14.44 6.53 2.45
C LEU A 129 13.59 6.88 3.68
N GLU A 130 14.15 6.86 4.89
CA GLU A 130 13.43 7.12 6.14
C GLU A 130 12.59 8.41 6.11
N PRO A 131 13.10 9.58 5.64
CA PRO A 131 12.29 10.80 5.56
C PRO A 131 11.08 10.67 4.64
N TYR A 132 11.18 9.84 3.59
CA TYR A 132 10.10 9.59 2.64
C TYR A 132 9.10 8.57 3.18
N PHE A 133 9.55 7.57 3.95
CA PHE A 133 8.65 6.71 4.71
C PHE A 133 7.84 7.53 5.73
N ASP A 134 8.49 8.45 6.45
CA ASP A 134 7.82 9.37 7.37
C ASP A 134 6.81 10.29 6.67
N LEU A 135 7.15 10.78 5.47
CA LEU A 135 6.21 11.53 4.64
C LEU A 135 5.00 10.69 4.30
N ASN A 136 5.21 9.48 3.77
CA ASN A 136 4.14 8.59 3.36
C ASN A 136 3.23 8.22 4.55
N ASP A 137 3.81 7.93 5.71
CA ASP A 137 3.04 7.61 6.92
C ASP A 137 2.13 8.77 7.33
N ARG A 138 2.64 10.01 7.25
CA ARG A 138 1.83 11.22 7.48
C ARG A 138 0.71 11.39 6.45
N MET A 139 0.98 11.17 5.16
CA MET A 139 -0.05 11.32 4.12
C MET A 139 -1.14 10.26 4.25
N MET A 140 -0.73 9.01 4.51
CA MET A 140 -1.63 7.87 4.60
C MET A 140 -2.38 7.82 5.93
N GLY A 141 -1.87 8.47 6.98
CA GLY A 141 -2.47 8.46 8.32
C GLY A 141 -2.22 7.13 9.03
N VAL A 142 -0.99 6.65 9.05
CA VAL A 142 -0.68 5.30 9.51
C VAL A 142 -0.93 5.14 11.02
N ALA A 143 -1.73 4.14 11.37
CA ALA A 143 -1.92 3.63 12.71
C ALA A 143 -0.77 2.73 13.12
N GLY A 144 -0.35 2.81 14.39
CA GLY A 144 0.65 1.89 14.93
C GLY A 144 1.23 2.35 16.26
N ILE A 145 2.30 1.68 16.70
CA ILE A 145 3.03 2.01 17.92
C ILE A 145 4.54 1.93 17.68
N THR A 146 5.28 2.87 18.27
CA THR A 146 6.75 2.94 18.24
C THR A 146 7.38 2.05 19.31
N GLY A 147 8.63 1.65 19.08
CA GLY A 147 9.41 0.87 20.06
C GLY A 147 9.61 -0.59 19.67
N ASP A 148 9.20 -0.97 18.45
CA ASP A 148 9.51 -2.28 17.90
C ASP A 148 11.03 -2.48 17.82
N PRO A 149 11.62 -3.43 18.57
CA PRO A 149 13.06 -3.67 18.55
C PRO A 149 13.54 -4.29 17.21
N ALA A 150 12.64 -4.77 16.36
CA ALA A 150 13.00 -5.32 15.05
C ALA A 150 13.31 -4.24 13.99
N TYR A 151 13.05 -2.96 14.31
CA TYR A 151 13.29 -1.83 13.41
C TYR A 151 14.14 -0.74 14.08
N PRO A 152 14.81 0.12 13.29
CA PRO A 152 15.33 1.38 13.80
C PRO A 152 14.22 2.22 14.47
N PRO A 153 14.58 3.17 15.35
CA PRO A 153 13.60 4.11 15.91
C PRO A 153 12.79 4.79 14.80
N LYS A 154 11.46 4.74 14.92
CA LYS A 154 10.53 5.33 13.95
C LYS A 154 9.87 6.58 14.55
N SER A 155 9.45 7.51 13.69
CA SER A 155 8.60 8.62 14.10
C SER A 155 7.25 8.11 14.68
N PRO A 156 6.63 8.88 15.60
CA PRO A 156 5.30 8.53 16.11
C PRO A 156 4.27 8.36 14.99
N ARG A 157 3.41 7.35 15.16
CA ARG A 157 2.32 7.02 14.24
C ARG A 157 1.18 8.02 14.40
N GLN A 158 0.50 8.30 13.30
CA GLN A 158 -0.53 9.36 13.20
C GLN A 158 -1.75 9.04 14.06
N THR A 159 -2.07 7.75 14.21
CA THR A 159 -3.12 7.26 15.09
C THR A 159 -2.64 6.05 15.90
N PRO A 160 -3.28 5.71 17.04
CA PRO A 160 -2.96 4.51 17.81
C PRO A 160 -3.05 3.22 16.98
N PRO A 161 -2.40 2.11 17.39
CA PRO A 161 -2.52 0.85 16.67
C PRO A 161 -3.97 0.34 16.67
N ILE A 162 -4.32 -0.45 15.65
CA ILE A 162 -5.59 -1.16 15.62
C ILE A 162 -5.69 -2.06 16.87
N PRO A 163 -6.80 -2.00 17.64
CA PRO A 163 -6.98 -2.87 18.80
C PRO A 163 -6.90 -4.34 18.43
N LEU A 164 -6.25 -5.13 19.28
CA LEU A 164 -6.26 -6.59 19.11
C LEU A 164 -7.64 -7.15 19.46
N ASP A 165 -8.17 -7.97 18.57
CA ASP A 165 -9.36 -8.76 18.80
C ASP A 165 -9.02 -10.04 19.60
N THR A 166 -10.01 -10.93 19.76
CA THR A 166 -9.82 -12.18 20.50
C THR A 166 -8.75 -13.06 19.84
N LEU A 167 -8.71 -13.11 18.51
CA LEU A 167 -7.73 -13.89 17.78
C LEU A 167 -6.32 -13.30 17.96
N GLY A 168 -6.14 -12.00 17.71
CA GLY A 168 -4.88 -11.30 17.85
C GLY A 168 -4.31 -11.39 19.28
N ALA A 169 -5.16 -11.20 20.29
CA ALA A 169 -4.75 -11.36 21.69
C ALA A 169 -4.36 -12.81 22.03
N THR A 170 -5.00 -13.80 21.41
CA THR A 170 -4.67 -15.22 21.61
C THR A 170 -3.32 -15.57 21.00
N ILE A 171 -3.04 -15.09 19.79
CA ILE A 171 -1.74 -15.28 19.12
C ILE A 171 -0.63 -14.59 19.91
N ALA A 172 -0.85 -13.34 20.34
CA ALA A 172 0.09 -12.58 21.15
C ALA A 172 0.50 -13.33 22.43
N ARG A 173 -0.48 -13.86 23.20
CA ARG A 173 -0.19 -14.68 24.40
C ARG A 173 0.60 -15.94 24.06
N GLY A 174 0.35 -16.55 22.90
CA GLY A 174 1.11 -17.71 22.43
C GLY A 174 2.57 -17.36 22.18
N PHE A 175 2.83 -16.25 21.48
CA PHE A 175 4.18 -15.74 21.23
C PHE A 175 4.90 -15.34 22.51
N ASP A 176 4.22 -14.67 23.45
CA ASP A 176 4.79 -14.35 24.77
C ASP A 176 5.23 -15.61 25.52
N ARG A 177 4.40 -16.68 25.52
CA ARG A 177 4.73 -17.96 26.18
C ARG A 177 5.93 -18.66 25.54
N LEU A 178 6.13 -18.49 24.23
CA LEU A 178 7.26 -19.06 23.49
C LEU A 178 8.51 -18.17 23.53
N GLY A 179 8.41 -16.95 24.07
CA GLY A 179 9.47 -15.95 24.00
C GLY A 179 9.74 -15.46 22.58
N TRP A 180 8.73 -15.53 21.70
CA TRP A 180 8.84 -15.06 20.31
C TRP A 180 8.46 -13.60 20.21
N HIS A 181 9.22 -12.85 19.41
CA HIS A 181 8.94 -11.45 19.16
C HIS A 181 7.66 -11.28 18.34
N TRP A 182 6.83 -10.31 18.75
CA TRP A 182 5.66 -9.87 18.01
C TRP A 182 5.44 -8.38 18.24
N TRP A 183 4.76 -7.75 17.27
CA TRP A 183 4.45 -6.32 17.32
C TRP A 183 3.13 -6.03 16.59
N PRO A 184 2.28 -5.09 17.07
CA PRO A 184 1.13 -4.63 16.31
C PRO A 184 1.56 -4.03 14.97
N SER A 185 0.93 -4.46 13.88
CA SER A 185 1.27 -3.98 12.56
C SER A 185 1.00 -2.48 12.37
N ASP A 186 1.93 -1.80 11.71
CA ASP A 186 1.65 -0.51 11.08
C ASP A 186 0.57 -0.70 10.00
N SER A 187 -0.47 0.14 10.01
CA SER A 187 -1.64 0.00 9.12
C SER A 187 -2.12 1.35 8.61
N ALA A 188 -2.43 1.47 7.32
CA ALA A 188 -3.06 2.67 6.75
C ALA A 188 -4.59 2.66 6.98
N ILE A 189 -5.00 2.41 8.22
CA ILE A 189 -6.39 2.41 8.70
C ILE A 189 -6.43 3.39 9.87
N LEU A 190 -7.31 4.39 9.79
CA LEU A 190 -7.43 5.40 10.85
C LEU A 190 -8.11 4.80 12.07
N THR A 191 -7.49 4.94 13.25
CA THR A 191 -8.14 4.62 14.54
C THR A 191 -8.66 5.86 15.27
N ARG A 192 -8.36 7.05 14.72
CA ARG A 192 -8.88 8.37 15.10
C ARG A 192 -8.97 9.26 13.88
N ASP A 193 -9.87 10.25 13.91
CA ASP A 193 -9.95 11.29 12.88
C ASP A 193 -8.58 11.94 12.67
N TYR A 194 -8.17 12.05 11.42
CA TYR A 194 -6.85 12.56 11.05
C TYR A 194 -6.88 13.19 9.65
N ASP A 195 -6.32 14.39 9.52
CA ASP A 195 -6.16 15.10 8.24
C ASP A 195 -7.45 15.17 7.40
N GLY A 196 -8.56 15.52 8.05
CA GLY A 196 -9.87 15.67 7.41
C GLY A 196 -10.59 14.35 7.07
N ARG A 197 -10.00 13.19 7.38
CA ARG A 197 -10.60 11.86 7.20
C ARG A 197 -11.10 11.32 8.54
N ARG A 198 -12.25 10.65 8.52
CA ARG A 198 -12.85 10.02 9.70
C ARG A 198 -12.32 8.61 9.90
N ALA A 199 -12.17 8.21 11.16
CA ALA A 199 -11.94 6.81 11.54
C ALA A 199 -13.21 5.96 11.46
#